data_AF-A0A914EQZ8-F1
#
_entry.id   AF-A0A914EQZ8-F1
#
_cell.length_a   1.000
_cell.length_b   1.000
_cell.length_c   1.000
_cell.angle_alpha   90.00
_cell.angle_beta   90.00
_cell.angle_gamma   90.00
#
_symmetry.space_group_name_H-M   'P 1'
#
loop_
_entity.id
_entity.type
_entity.pdbx_description
1 polymer ?
#
loop_
_entity_poly.entity_id
_entity_poly.type
_entity_poly.pdbx_seq_one_letter_code
_entity_poly.pdbx_strand_id
1 'polypeptide(L)'
;MNEIIFDQIEDKHRFESERIKERDKITRRMIEERYEEEKEKVERQYEAAVAQLAEKMIAENEEERRQLEAELAVIGEDGEVPANFSYLPNRKQLRRRAGNLNDSATEQTDKIDPYVPIYQVHWIDPKDISSDLNVVNSVLQFSDEGPFEKHLSIQVQDGKLILDGKTYNRGLNQVMMIKSQTYGEFPAIMLSLCDNCITVRSIIKGDPRHIAITRSDLENGRVRISKRTT
;
A
#
# COMPACT_ATOMS: atom_id res chain seq x y z
N MET A 1 -65.15 32.00 -15.85
CA MET A 1 -63.83 32.48 -16.31
C MET A 1 -62.69 31.94 -15.44
N ASN A 2 -62.87 31.83 -14.11
CA ASN A 2 -61.86 31.25 -13.22
C ASN A 2 -61.69 29.72 -13.36
N GLU A 3 -62.77 28.95 -13.60
CA GLU A 3 -62.68 27.48 -13.76
C GLU A 3 -61.82 27.06 -14.97
N ILE A 4 -61.95 27.76 -16.10
CA ILE A 4 -61.17 27.50 -17.33
C ILE A 4 -59.66 27.72 -17.10
N ILE A 5 -59.30 28.66 -16.22
CA ILE A 5 -57.90 28.96 -15.90
C ILE A 5 -57.33 27.88 -14.96
N PHE A 6 -58.14 27.38 -14.01
CA PHE A 6 -57.72 26.28 -13.13
C PHE A 6 -57.51 24.97 -13.91
N ASP A 7 -58.42 24.62 -14.82
CA ASP A 7 -58.27 23.42 -15.66
C ASP A 7 -57.00 23.48 -16.53
N GLN A 8 -56.69 24.65 -17.11
CA GLN A 8 -55.45 24.85 -17.89
C GLN A 8 -54.17 24.72 -17.06
N ILE A 9 -54.22 25.11 -15.78
CA ILE A 9 -53.08 24.99 -14.86
C ILE A 9 -52.89 23.52 -14.45
N GLU A 10 -53.96 22.79 -14.14
CA GLU A 10 -53.90 21.37 -13.80
C GLU A 10 -53.40 20.51 -14.96
N ASP A 11 -53.88 20.76 -16.18
CA ASP A 11 -53.40 20.06 -17.38
C ASP A 11 -51.91 20.31 -17.64
N LYS A 12 -51.45 21.54 -17.45
CA LYS A 12 -50.03 21.89 -17.59
C LYS A 12 -49.16 21.22 -16.52
N HIS A 13 -49.61 21.19 -15.27
CA HIS A 13 -48.93 20.49 -14.19
C HIS A 13 -48.88 18.98 -14.41
N ARG A 14 -49.96 18.40 -14.92
CA ARG A 14 -50.04 16.98 -15.25
C ARG A 14 -49.06 16.63 -16.36
N PHE A 15 -49.02 17.40 -17.44
CA PHE A 15 -48.10 17.19 -18.55
C PHE A 15 -46.63 17.30 -18.11
N GLU A 16 -46.29 18.31 -17.31
CA GLU A 16 -44.93 18.47 -16.79
C GLU A 16 -44.55 17.31 -15.84
N SER A 17 -45.49 16.86 -15.01
CA SER A 17 -45.29 15.69 -14.13
C SER A 17 -45.06 14.39 -14.91
N GLU A 18 -45.77 14.19 -16.03
CA GLU A 18 -45.56 13.03 -16.92
C GLU A 18 -44.19 13.11 -17.61
N ARG A 19 -43.75 14.30 -18.05
CA ARG A 19 -42.40 14.49 -18.63
C ARG A 19 -41.28 14.23 -17.64
N ILE A 20 -41.43 14.66 -16.39
CA ILE A 20 -40.46 14.40 -15.33
C ILE A 20 -40.37 12.89 -15.06
N LYS A 21 -41.50 12.21 -14.92
CA LYS A 21 -41.53 10.74 -14.73
C LYS A 21 -40.85 9.99 -15.87
N GLU A 22 -41.06 10.41 -17.11
CA GLU A 22 -40.43 9.75 -18.27
C GLU A 22 -38.91 9.98 -18.27
N ARG A 23 -38.46 11.20 -17.95
CA ARG A 23 -37.02 11.49 -17.76
C ARG A 23 -36.41 10.65 -16.64
N ASP A 24 -37.07 10.57 -15.49
CA ASP A 24 -36.60 9.76 -14.36
C ASP A 24 -36.49 8.28 -14.73
N LYS A 25 -37.45 7.76 -15.50
CA LYS A 25 -37.44 6.37 -15.97
C LYS A 25 -36.27 6.10 -16.92
N ILE A 26 -35.99 7.01 -17.84
CA ILE A 26 -34.83 6.92 -18.74
C ILE A 26 -33.53 7.00 -17.94
N THR A 27 -33.44 7.94 -17.00
CA THR A 27 -32.24 8.15 -16.19
C THR A 27 -31.93 6.92 -15.32
N ARG A 28 -32.95 6.32 -14.69
CA ARG A 28 -32.80 5.06 -13.94
C ARG A 28 -32.33 3.92 -14.83
N ARG A 29 -32.87 3.79 -16.04
CA ARG A 29 -32.43 2.77 -16.99
C ARG A 29 -30.95 2.94 -17.34
N MET A 30 -30.51 4.16 -17.63
CA MET A 30 -29.11 4.44 -17.95
C MET A 30 -28.17 4.16 -16.76
N ILE A 31 -28.63 4.41 -15.53
CA ILE A 31 -27.87 4.06 -14.32
C ILE A 31 -27.73 2.55 -14.19
N GLU A 32 -28.81 1.80 -14.41
CA GLU A 32 -28.82 0.33 -14.35
C GLU A 32 -27.91 -0.28 -15.42
N GLU A 33 -28.01 0.18 -16.67
CA GLU A 33 -27.17 -0.28 -17.78
C GLU A 33 -25.69 -0.02 -17.50
N ARG A 34 -25.35 1.20 -17.04
CA ARG A 34 -23.96 1.54 -16.68
C ARG A 34 -23.45 0.72 -15.50
N TYR A 35 -24.30 0.43 -14.53
CA TYR A 35 -23.93 -0.41 -13.39
C TYR A 35 -23.61 -1.84 -13.85
N GLU A 36 -24.45 -2.43 -14.69
CA GLU A 36 -24.23 -3.80 -15.17
C GLU A 36 -23.01 -3.88 -16.09
N GLU A 37 -22.78 -2.88 -16.95
CA GLU A 37 -21.58 -2.79 -17.79
C GLU A 37 -20.29 -2.73 -16.95
N GLU A 38 -20.26 -1.87 -15.91
CA GLU A 38 -19.07 -1.75 -15.07
C GLU A 38 -18.86 -3.01 -14.21
N LYS A 39 -19.95 -3.61 -13.72
CA LYS A 39 -19.91 -4.88 -13.00
C LYS A 39 -19.32 -5.99 -13.87
N GLU A 40 -19.82 -6.17 -15.10
CA GLU A 40 -19.33 -7.19 -16.02
C GLU A 40 -17.85 -6.95 -16.39
N LYS A 41 -17.47 -5.69 -16.57
CA LYS A 41 -16.07 -5.31 -16.83
C LYS A 41 -15.15 -5.67 -15.66
N VAL A 42 -15.58 -5.41 -14.43
CA VAL A 42 -14.82 -5.79 -13.21
C VAL A 42 -14.71 -7.31 -13.09
N GLU A 43 -15.79 -8.04 -13.33
CA GLU A 43 -15.79 -9.51 -13.33
C GLU A 43 -14.81 -10.07 -14.39
N ARG A 44 -14.86 -9.57 -15.63
CA ARG A 44 -13.91 -9.97 -16.68
C ARG A 44 -12.45 -9.66 -16.31
N GLN A 45 -12.19 -8.50 -15.70
CA GLN A 45 -10.83 -8.15 -15.25
C GLN A 45 -10.34 -9.06 -14.13
N TYR A 46 -11.22 -9.41 -13.19
CA TYR A 46 -10.91 -10.32 -12.11
C TYR A 46 -10.58 -11.73 -12.64
N GLU A 47 -11.42 -12.27 -13.53
CA GLU A 47 -11.18 -13.57 -14.15
C GLU A 47 -9.87 -13.59 -14.95
N ALA A 48 -9.60 -12.55 -15.75
CA ALA A 48 -8.36 -12.43 -16.49
C ALA A 48 -7.13 -12.36 -15.56
N ALA A 49 -7.20 -11.61 -14.45
CA ALA A 49 -6.12 -11.51 -13.48
C ALA A 49 -5.85 -12.85 -12.76
N VAL A 50 -6.91 -13.59 -12.40
CA VAL A 50 -6.79 -14.93 -11.82
C VAL A 50 -6.15 -15.90 -12.81
N ALA A 51 -6.58 -15.88 -14.08
CA ALA A 51 -6.00 -16.73 -15.12
C ALA A 51 -4.51 -16.43 -15.35
N GLN A 52 -4.14 -15.15 -15.46
CA GLN A 52 -2.74 -14.74 -15.60
C GLN A 52 -1.89 -15.15 -14.41
N LEU A 53 -2.41 -15.02 -13.18
CA LEU A 53 -1.70 -15.44 -11.98
C LEU A 53 -1.50 -16.96 -11.96
N ALA A 54 -2.53 -17.72 -12.30
CA ALA A 54 -2.45 -19.18 -12.37
C ALA A 54 -1.42 -19.64 -13.42
N GLU A 55 -1.46 -19.07 -14.62
CA GLU A 55 -0.49 -19.36 -15.68
C GLU A 55 0.94 -19.03 -15.25
N LYS A 56 1.14 -17.89 -14.59
CA LYS A 56 2.43 -17.49 -14.04
C LYS A 56 2.95 -18.48 -12.99
N MET A 57 2.10 -18.89 -12.04
CA MET A 57 2.48 -19.85 -11.00
C MET A 57 2.82 -21.22 -11.58
N ILE A 58 2.10 -21.67 -12.62
CA ILE A 58 2.42 -22.91 -13.33
C ILE A 58 3.79 -22.79 -13.99
N ALA A 59 4.05 -21.69 -14.70
CA ALA A 59 5.33 -21.46 -15.35
C ALA A 59 6.51 -21.38 -14.35
N GLU A 60 6.31 -20.74 -13.19
CA GLU A 60 7.31 -20.70 -12.12
C GLU A 60 7.59 -22.11 -11.56
N ASN A 61 6.55 -22.90 -11.27
CA ASN A 61 6.71 -24.27 -10.81
C ASN A 61 7.41 -25.18 -11.85
N GLU A 62 7.10 -25.00 -13.14
CA GLU A 62 7.78 -25.75 -14.22
C GLU A 62 9.26 -25.38 -14.34
N GLU A 63 9.61 -24.11 -14.17
CA GLU A 63 10.99 -23.63 -14.15
C GLU A 63 11.73 -24.12 -12.89
N GLU A 64 11.10 -24.08 -11.71
CA GLU A 64 11.65 -24.66 -10.48
C GLU A 64 11.88 -26.16 -10.64
N ARG A 65 10.91 -26.90 -11.20
CA ARG A 65 11.08 -28.33 -11.49
C ARG A 65 12.27 -28.57 -12.43
N ARG A 66 12.40 -27.78 -13.50
CA ARG A 66 13.53 -27.88 -14.45
C ARG A 66 14.86 -27.59 -13.77
N GLN A 67 14.91 -26.62 -12.86
CA GLN A 67 16.12 -26.30 -12.09
C GLN A 67 16.49 -27.44 -11.15
N LEU A 68 15.53 -27.99 -10.42
CA LEU A 68 15.75 -29.13 -9.53
C LEU A 68 16.18 -30.39 -10.30
N GLU A 69 15.57 -30.67 -11.45
CA GLU A 69 15.99 -31.77 -12.34
C GLU A 69 17.43 -31.56 -12.83
N ALA A 70 17.80 -30.32 -13.18
CA ALA A 70 19.17 -30.00 -13.57
C ALA A 70 20.16 -30.13 -12.40
N GLU A 71 19.79 -29.72 -11.19
CA GLU A 71 20.60 -29.91 -9.99
C GLU A 71 20.80 -31.40 -9.67
N LEU A 72 19.73 -32.20 -9.72
CA LEU A 72 19.78 -33.64 -9.54
C LEU A 72 20.66 -34.33 -10.58
N ALA A 73 20.59 -33.90 -11.85
CA ALA A 73 21.45 -34.43 -12.91
C ALA A 73 22.94 -34.17 -12.65
N VAL A 74 23.30 -33.12 -11.89
CA VAL A 74 24.69 -32.86 -11.50
C VAL A 74 25.12 -33.66 -10.28
N ILE A 75 24.20 -33.97 -9.35
CA ILE A 75 24.51 -34.72 -8.13
C ILE A 75 24.77 -36.22 -8.40
N GLY A 76 24.31 -36.74 -9.55
CA GLY A 76 24.53 -38.14 -9.95
C GLY A 76 23.80 -39.16 -9.06
N GLU A 77 23.71 -40.42 -9.51
CA GLU A 77 22.98 -41.48 -8.79
C GLU A 77 23.65 -41.86 -7.44
N ASP A 78 24.95 -41.59 -7.29
CA ASP A 78 25.75 -41.98 -6.13
C ASP A 78 25.70 -40.93 -4.99
N GLY A 79 25.05 -39.78 -5.21
CA GLY A 79 24.93 -38.70 -4.22
C GLY A 79 26.23 -37.93 -3.94
N GLU A 80 27.30 -38.19 -4.70
CA GLU A 80 28.58 -37.51 -4.56
C GLU A 80 28.59 -36.19 -5.36
N VAL A 81 28.48 -35.08 -4.63
CA VAL A 81 28.65 -33.75 -5.22
C VAL A 81 30.11 -33.58 -5.67
N PRO A 82 30.38 -33.25 -6.94
CA PRO A 82 31.76 -33.06 -7.41
C PRO A 82 32.48 -32.01 -6.56
N ALA A 83 33.74 -32.24 -6.19
CA ALA A 83 34.51 -31.37 -5.29
C ALA A 83 34.67 -29.90 -5.77
N ASN A 84 34.33 -29.62 -7.04
CA ASN A 84 34.34 -28.30 -7.66
C ASN A 84 32.94 -27.72 -7.91
N PHE A 85 31.88 -28.32 -7.37
CA PHE A 85 30.51 -27.86 -7.56
C PHE A 85 30.22 -26.68 -6.62
N SER A 86 30.41 -25.47 -7.14
CA SER A 86 29.88 -24.25 -6.52
C SER A 86 28.47 -24.05 -7.04
N TYR A 87 27.47 -23.93 -6.15
CA TYR A 87 26.21 -23.29 -6.51
C TYR A 87 26.56 -21.97 -7.18
N LEU A 88 26.24 -21.81 -8.46
CA LEU A 88 26.34 -20.50 -9.09
C LEU A 88 25.20 -19.69 -8.50
N PRO A 89 25.45 -18.74 -7.58
CA PRO A 89 24.38 -17.88 -7.12
C PRO A 89 23.87 -17.20 -8.38
N ASN A 90 22.56 -17.30 -8.62
CA ASN A 90 21.88 -16.74 -9.79
C ASN A 90 22.03 -15.21 -9.77
N ARG A 91 23.23 -14.72 -10.14
CA ARG A 91 23.60 -13.32 -10.31
C ARG A 91 23.15 -12.88 -11.69
N LYS A 92 21.93 -13.24 -12.09
CA LYS A 92 21.19 -12.45 -13.06
C LYS A 92 20.88 -11.13 -12.37
N GLN A 93 21.85 -10.22 -12.45
CA GLN A 93 21.69 -8.82 -12.14
C GLN A 93 20.42 -8.36 -12.85
N LEU A 94 19.57 -7.64 -12.12
CA LEU A 94 18.41 -6.93 -12.62
C LEU A 94 18.89 -5.91 -13.67
N ARG A 95 19.13 -6.34 -14.92
CA ARG A 95 19.28 -5.43 -16.05
C ARG A 95 17.89 -4.87 -16.31
N ARG A 96 17.61 -3.74 -15.66
CA ARG A 96 16.59 -2.79 -16.13
C ARG A 96 16.83 -2.60 -17.62
N ARG A 97 15.87 -2.94 -18.47
CA ARG A 97 15.94 -2.59 -19.89
C ARG A 97 15.83 -1.07 -19.99
N ALA A 98 16.97 -0.41 -20.08
CA ALA A 98 17.06 0.89 -20.73
C ALA A 98 16.73 0.65 -22.21
N GLY A 99 15.97 1.59 -22.80
CA GLY A 99 15.21 1.39 -24.03
C GLY A 99 16.00 0.94 -25.27
N ASN A 100 15.27 0.27 -26.16
CA ASN A 100 15.45 0.26 -27.62
C ASN A 100 14.03 0.51 -28.16
N LEU A 101 13.67 1.64 -28.76
CA LEU A 101 14.09 2.17 -30.07
C LEU A 101 14.05 1.10 -31.17
N ASN A 102 12.99 1.23 -31.97
CA ASN A 102 12.72 0.70 -33.31
C ASN A 102 12.10 -0.70 -33.41
N ASP A 103 10.78 -0.72 -33.60
CA ASP A 103 10.02 -1.31 -34.72
C ASP A 103 8.53 -1.21 -34.33
N SER A 104 7.60 -0.57 -35.04
CA SER A 104 7.43 -0.35 -36.47
C SER A 104 6.53 0.88 -36.71
N ALA A 105 6.69 1.49 -37.88
CA ALA A 105 5.88 2.60 -38.34
C ALA A 105 4.41 2.19 -38.51
N THR A 106 3.52 2.90 -37.83
CA THR A 106 2.11 3.03 -38.24
C THR A 106 1.68 4.47 -38.02
N GLU A 107 1.50 5.16 -39.14
CA GLU A 107 0.54 6.25 -39.38
C GLU A 107 0.67 7.52 -38.52
N GLN A 108 1.28 8.53 -39.15
CA GLN A 108 0.99 9.94 -38.92
C GLN A 108 -0.53 10.14 -39.00
N THR A 109 -1.16 10.37 -37.85
CA THR A 109 -2.45 11.03 -37.78
C THR A 109 -2.23 12.41 -37.20
N ASP A 110 -2.88 13.38 -37.83
CA ASP A 110 -2.69 14.80 -37.62
C ASP A 110 -2.83 15.20 -36.15
N LYS A 111 -1.93 16.10 -35.74
CA LYS A 111 -1.93 16.74 -34.43
C LYS A 111 -3.24 17.51 -34.24
N ILE A 112 -4.19 16.89 -33.55
CA ILE A 112 -5.23 17.61 -32.83
C ILE A 112 -4.65 17.81 -31.44
N ASP A 113 -4.18 19.02 -31.13
CA ASP A 113 -3.84 19.37 -29.75
C ASP A 113 -5.09 19.10 -28.90
N PRO A 114 -5.03 18.17 -27.93
CA PRO A 114 -6.17 17.97 -27.05
C PRO A 114 -6.35 19.26 -26.26
N TYR A 115 -7.55 19.84 -26.31
CA TYR A 115 -7.95 20.91 -25.40
C TYR A 115 -7.73 20.42 -23.97
N VAL A 116 -6.60 20.81 -23.38
CA VAL A 116 -6.29 20.51 -21.99
C VAL A 116 -7.17 21.45 -21.17
N PRO A 117 -8.16 20.96 -20.42
CA PRO A 117 -8.87 21.81 -19.50
C PRO A 117 -7.83 22.40 -18.55
N ILE A 118 -7.71 23.73 -18.52
CA ILE A 118 -6.87 24.43 -17.55
C ILE A 118 -7.45 24.07 -16.18
N TYR A 119 -6.85 23.09 -15.51
CA TYR A 119 -7.16 22.79 -14.13
C TYR A 119 -6.78 24.04 -13.33
N GLN A 120 -7.76 24.84 -12.95
CA GLN A 120 -7.57 25.90 -11.98
C GLN A 120 -7.25 25.20 -10.65
N VAL A 121 -5.96 25.07 -10.35
CA VAL A 121 -5.49 24.54 -9.08
C VAL A 121 -5.86 25.56 -8.01
N HIS A 122 -6.98 25.33 -7.35
CA HIS A 122 -7.32 26.06 -6.14
C HIS A 122 -6.38 25.58 -5.04
N TRP A 123 -5.30 26.32 -4.83
CA TRP A 123 -4.44 26.13 -3.66
C TRP A 123 -5.25 26.51 -2.41
N ILE A 124 -5.31 25.60 -1.46
CA ILE A 124 -5.90 25.86 -0.14
C ILE A 124 -5.00 26.88 0.58
N ASP A 125 -5.59 27.89 1.22
CA ASP A 125 -4.82 28.90 1.96
C ASP A 125 -4.12 28.22 3.15
N PRO A 126 -2.81 28.46 3.38
CA PRO A 126 -2.10 27.98 4.56
C PRO A 126 -2.81 28.29 5.89
N LYS A 127 -3.62 29.35 5.97
CA LYS A 127 -4.41 29.70 7.15
C LYS A 127 -5.52 28.68 7.43
N ASP A 128 -6.18 28.20 6.39
CA ASP A 128 -7.25 27.18 6.50
C ASP A 128 -6.65 25.86 6.96
N ILE A 129 -5.49 25.48 6.40
CA ILE A 129 -4.71 24.31 6.86
C ILE A 129 -4.37 24.43 8.35
N SER A 130 -3.93 25.61 8.81
CA SER A 130 -3.57 25.81 10.21
C SER A 130 -4.78 25.71 11.15
N SER A 131 -5.94 26.20 10.71
CA SER A 131 -7.20 26.13 11.47
C SER A 131 -7.65 24.67 11.64
N ASP A 132 -7.62 23.90 10.56
CA ASP A 132 -8.00 22.48 10.56
C ASP A 132 -7.06 21.65 11.45
N LEU A 133 -5.75 21.93 11.39
CA LEU A 133 -4.76 21.27 12.26
C LEU A 133 -4.99 21.59 13.73
N ASN A 134 -5.44 22.80 14.08
CA ASN A 134 -5.77 23.16 15.46
C ASN A 134 -7.00 22.41 15.96
N VAL A 135 -8.02 22.22 15.10
CA VAL A 135 -9.19 21.40 15.43
C VAL A 135 -8.80 19.94 15.63
N VAL A 136 -8.02 19.36 14.73
CA VAL A 136 -7.52 17.97 14.85
C VAL A 136 -6.69 17.79 16.12
N ASN A 137 -5.77 18.72 16.41
CA ASN A 137 -4.95 18.67 17.61
C ASN A 137 -5.77 18.83 18.89
N SER A 138 -6.82 19.64 18.87
CA SER A 138 -7.73 19.78 20.02
C SER A 138 -8.50 18.50 20.32
N VAL A 139 -8.90 17.75 19.28
CA VAL A 139 -9.57 16.45 19.42
C VAL A 139 -8.60 15.36 19.90
N LEU A 140 -7.35 15.39 19.43
CA LEU A 140 -6.29 14.48 19.88
C LEU A 140 -5.83 14.71 21.32
N GLN A 141 -6.11 15.87 21.91
CA GLN A 141 -5.81 16.15 23.33
C GLN A 141 -6.81 15.50 24.30
N PHE A 142 -7.96 15.00 23.84
CA PHE A 142 -9.00 14.37 24.68
C PHE A 142 -9.05 12.83 24.60
N SER A 143 -8.20 12.20 23.79
CA SER A 143 -7.97 10.76 23.90
C SER A 143 -6.96 10.49 25.02
N ASP A 144 -7.34 9.67 26.00
CA ASP A 144 -6.61 9.29 27.21
C ASP A 144 -5.32 8.47 26.97
N GLU A 145 -4.70 8.63 25.78
CA GLU A 145 -3.36 8.17 25.44
C GLU A 145 -2.51 9.39 25.11
N GLY A 146 -1.91 9.99 26.15
CA GLY A 146 -1.05 11.17 26.02
C GLY A 146 0.10 11.01 25.01
N PRO A 147 0.72 12.12 24.56
CA PRO A 147 1.83 12.08 23.64
C PRO A 147 2.94 11.21 24.23
N PHE A 148 3.27 10.13 23.53
CA PHE A 148 4.39 9.26 23.86
C PHE A 148 5.63 10.09 24.21
N GLU A 149 6.20 9.85 25.40
CA GLU A 149 7.39 10.54 25.86
C GLU A 149 8.52 10.38 24.84
N LYS A 150 9.09 11.52 24.42
CA LYS A 150 10.24 11.56 23.52
C LYS A 150 11.47 11.00 24.22
N HIS A 151 12.22 10.14 23.54
CA HIS A 151 13.55 9.77 24.02
C HIS A 151 14.51 10.95 23.82
N LEU A 152 15.03 11.49 24.92
CA LEU A 152 15.87 12.70 24.92
C LEU A 152 17.33 12.37 24.58
N SER A 153 17.76 11.12 24.82
CA SER A 153 19.11 10.67 24.50
C SER A 153 19.07 9.32 23.80
N ILE A 154 19.40 9.34 22.50
CA ILE A 154 19.55 8.15 21.67
C ILE A 154 21.00 8.04 21.23
N GLN A 155 21.66 6.96 21.61
CA GLN A 155 23.03 6.67 21.21
C GLN A 155 23.11 5.24 20.67
N VAL A 156 23.88 5.09 19.60
CA VAL A 156 24.25 3.79 19.04
C VAL A 156 25.74 3.62 19.27
N GLN A 157 26.13 2.69 20.15
CA GLN A 157 27.53 2.43 20.50
C GLN A 157 27.79 0.93 20.52
N ASP A 158 28.86 0.48 19.85
CA ASP A 158 29.30 -0.92 19.81
C ASP A 158 28.19 -1.93 19.45
N GLY A 159 27.31 -1.57 18.52
CA GLY A 159 26.19 -2.42 18.12
C GLY A 159 25.09 -2.57 19.17
N LYS A 160 25.00 -1.61 20.11
CA LYS A 160 23.95 -1.51 21.13
C LYS A 160 23.20 -0.20 20.97
N LEU A 161 21.89 -0.25 21.20
CA LEU A 161 21.04 0.93 21.26
C LEU A 161 20.91 1.36 22.72
N ILE A 162 21.26 2.61 23.02
CA ILE A 162 21.11 3.21 24.35
C ILE A 162 20.02 4.28 24.26
N LEU A 163 18.89 4.03 24.92
CA LEU A 163 17.77 4.98 25.04
C LEU A 163 17.64 5.42 26.49
N ASP A 164 17.82 6.71 26.75
CA ASP A 164 17.72 7.31 28.09
C ASP A 164 18.47 6.51 29.17
N GLY A 165 19.71 6.10 28.84
CA GLY A 165 20.59 5.30 29.72
C GLY A 165 20.29 3.80 29.75
N LYS A 166 19.22 3.31 29.09
CA LYS A 166 18.90 1.88 28.98
C LYS A 166 19.52 1.28 27.74
N THR A 167 20.33 0.24 27.94
CA THR A 167 21.00 -0.48 26.85
C THR A 167 20.15 -1.65 26.33
N TYR A 168 20.06 -1.73 25.00
CA TYR A 168 19.40 -2.76 24.24
C TYR A 168 20.39 -3.41 23.25
N ASN A 169 20.52 -4.73 23.35
CA ASN A 169 21.40 -5.54 22.51
C ASN A 169 20.60 -6.17 21.36
N ARG A 170 21.33 -6.49 20.27
CA ARG A 170 20.81 -7.26 19.15
C ARG A 170 20.60 -8.73 19.52
N GLY A 171 19.57 -9.35 18.95
CA GLY A 171 19.39 -10.80 18.93
C GLY A 171 18.24 -11.35 19.78
N LEU A 172 18.10 -12.67 19.75
CA LEU A 172 16.99 -13.43 20.32
C LEU A 172 16.92 -13.39 21.86
N ASN A 173 18.04 -13.12 22.52
CA ASN A 173 18.16 -13.17 23.98
C ASN A 173 17.59 -11.94 24.69
N GLN A 174 17.22 -10.88 23.96
CA GLN A 174 16.64 -9.68 24.53
C GLN A 174 15.31 -9.32 23.86
N VAL A 175 14.22 -9.67 24.54
CA VAL A 175 12.87 -9.29 24.13
C VAL A 175 12.56 -7.88 24.60
N MET A 176 12.12 -7.04 23.68
CA MET A 176 11.76 -5.65 23.89
C MET A 176 10.27 -5.49 23.66
N MET A 177 9.62 -4.65 24.46
CA MET A 177 8.25 -4.25 24.19
C MET A 177 8.27 -2.98 23.35
N ILE A 178 7.62 -3.04 22.20
CA ILE A 178 7.55 -1.93 21.25
C ILE A 178 6.13 -1.42 21.29
N LYS A 179 5.95 -0.16 21.70
CA LYS A 179 4.68 0.55 21.60
C LYS A 179 4.80 1.56 20.47
N SER A 180 4.15 1.28 19.34
CA SER A 180 4.12 2.16 18.17
C SER A 180 2.73 2.75 18.01
N GLN A 181 2.65 4.02 17.61
CA GLN A 181 1.38 4.67 17.30
C GLN A 181 0.61 3.95 16.18
N THR A 182 1.32 3.40 15.19
CA THR A 182 0.70 2.77 14.00
C THR A 182 0.35 1.30 14.24
N TYR A 183 1.18 0.57 14.99
CA TYR A 183 1.09 -0.89 15.09
C TYR A 183 0.68 -1.39 16.49
N GLY A 184 0.43 -0.49 17.43
CA GLY A 184 0.11 -0.82 18.81
C GLY A 184 1.31 -1.35 19.59
N GLU A 185 1.04 -2.08 20.66
CA GLU A 185 2.04 -2.66 21.55
C GLU A 185 2.29 -4.14 21.24
N PHE A 186 3.56 -4.54 21.05
CA PHE A 186 3.92 -5.94 20.81
C PHE A 186 5.36 -6.27 21.24
N PRO A 187 5.61 -7.52 21.65
CA PRO A 187 6.96 -8.00 21.97
C PRO A 187 7.74 -8.29 20.68
N ALA A 188 8.95 -7.76 20.60
CA ALA A 188 9.82 -7.87 19.44
C ALA A 188 11.29 -8.10 19.84
N ILE A 189 12.06 -8.58 18.88
CA ILE A 189 13.53 -8.68 18.95
C ILE A 189 14.16 -7.75 17.94
N MET A 190 15.32 -7.19 18.29
CA MET A 190 16.13 -6.38 17.38
C MET A 190 16.95 -7.31 16.47
N LEU A 191 16.73 -7.22 15.16
CA LEU A 191 17.41 -8.02 14.14
C LEU A 191 18.67 -7.33 13.63
N SER A 192 18.54 -6.06 13.23
CA SER A 192 19.66 -5.23 12.77
C SER A 192 19.61 -3.84 13.41
N LEU A 193 20.79 -3.25 13.50
CA LEU A 193 21.03 -1.92 14.04
C LEU A 193 21.97 -1.22 13.08
N CYS A 194 21.52 -0.07 12.58
CA CYS A 194 22.28 0.86 11.76
C CYS A 194 22.30 2.22 12.49
N ASP A 195 23.16 3.13 12.07
CA ASP A 195 23.36 4.41 12.75
C ASP A 195 22.07 5.25 12.89
N ASN A 196 21.17 5.15 11.90
CA ASN A 196 19.94 5.93 11.83
C ASN A 196 18.64 5.11 11.91
N CYS A 197 18.73 3.78 11.95
CA CYS A 197 17.53 2.94 12.02
C CYS A 197 17.82 1.59 12.69
N ILE A 198 16.79 1.03 13.30
CA ILE A 198 16.79 -0.32 13.86
C ILE A 198 15.72 -1.13 13.16
N THR A 199 15.98 -2.42 12.91
CA THR A 199 14.95 -3.34 12.43
C THR A 199 14.56 -4.28 13.54
N VAL A 200 13.25 -4.44 13.71
CA VAL A 200 12.65 -5.23 14.77
C VAL A 200 11.64 -6.20 14.18
N ARG A 201 11.57 -7.40 14.75
CA ARG A 201 10.62 -8.44 14.34
C ARG A 201 9.79 -8.89 15.52
N SER A 202 8.49 -9.03 15.30
CA SER A 202 7.56 -9.57 16.30
C SER A 202 7.90 -11.01 16.67
N ILE A 203 7.71 -11.36 17.94
CA ILE A 203 7.89 -12.72 18.47
C ILE A 203 6.54 -13.45 18.59
N ILE A 204 5.43 -12.74 18.37
CA ILE A 204 4.09 -13.34 18.39
C ILE A 204 4.02 -14.39 17.28
N LYS A 205 3.63 -15.63 17.64
CA LYS A 205 3.49 -16.72 16.66
C LYS A 205 2.45 -16.35 15.61
N GLY A 206 2.83 -16.39 14.34
CA GLY A 206 1.97 -16.03 13.22
C GLY A 206 1.90 -14.53 12.92
N ASP A 207 2.63 -13.68 13.64
CA ASP A 207 2.71 -12.25 13.35
C ASP A 207 3.86 -11.96 12.35
N PRO A 208 3.55 -11.47 11.13
CA PRO A 208 4.57 -11.17 10.12
C PRO A 208 5.25 -9.81 10.32
N ARG A 209 4.90 -9.05 11.37
CA ARG A 209 5.44 -7.70 11.59
C ARG A 209 6.96 -7.68 11.65
N HIS A 210 7.53 -6.97 10.68
CA HIS A 210 8.94 -6.64 10.57
C HIS A 210 9.03 -5.14 10.26
N ILE A 211 9.49 -4.35 11.24
CA ILE A 211 9.38 -2.89 11.21
C ILE A 211 10.78 -2.29 11.29
N ALA A 212 11.03 -1.28 10.44
CA ALA A 212 12.19 -0.41 10.56
C ALA A 212 11.79 0.83 11.35
N ILE A 213 12.41 1.03 12.51
CA ILE A 213 12.20 2.19 13.37
C ILE A 213 13.37 3.13 13.15
N THR A 214 13.11 4.34 12.70
CA THR A 214 14.17 5.33 12.50
C THR A 214 14.51 6.04 13.81
N ARG A 215 15.68 6.66 13.86
CA ARG A 215 16.08 7.54 14.96
C ARG A 215 15.03 8.64 15.20
N SER A 216 14.52 9.23 14.12
CA SER A 216 13.46 10.25 14.18
C SER A 216 12.17 9.73 14.82
N ASP A 217 11.81 8.46 14.61
CA ASP A 217 10.60 7.88 15.21
C ASP A 217 10.74 7.72 16.74
N LEU A 218 11.96 7.48 17.22
CA LEU A 218 12.27 7.39 18.65
C LEU A 218 12.39 8.79 19.30
N GLU A 219 13.03 9.75 18.62
CA GLU A 219 13.18 11.14 19.09
C GLU A 219 11.83 11.87 19.14
N ASN A 220 10.94 11.61 18.18
CA ASN A 220 9.61 12.22 18.15
C ASN A 220 8.58 11.49 19.00
N GLY A 221 8.94 10.35 19.61
CA GLY A 221 8.04 9.55 20.43
C GLY A 221 7.03 8.70 19.64
N ARG A 222 7.12 8.61 18.31
CA ARG A 222 6.22 7.75 17.51
C ARG A 222 6.33 6.28 17.88
N VAL A 223 7.50 5.88 18.38
CA VAL A 223 7.79 4.54 18.87
C VAL A 223 8.47 4.61 20.22
N ARG A 224 7.93 3.88 21.20
CA ARG A 224 8.53 3.66 22.52
C ARG A 224 9.06 2.25 22.63
N ILE A 225 10.22 2.13 23.25
CA ILE A 225 10.88 0.85 23.50
C ILE A 225 11.12 0.71 25.00
N SER A 226 10.61 -0.39 25.57
CA SER A 226 10.89 -0.78 26.95
C SER A 226 11.45 -2.20 27.02
N LYS A 227 12.27 -2.47 28.04
CA LYS A 227 12.61 -3.87 28.36
C LYS A 227 11.33 -4.59 28.78
N ARG A 228 11.15 -5.81 28.30
CA ARG A 228 10.10 -6.67 28.83
C ARG A 228 10.50 -7.07 30.25
N THR A 229 9.86 -6.48 31.25
CA THR A 229 9.93 -6.98 32.62
C THR A 229 9.10 -8.25 32.64
N THR A 230 9.74 -9.39 32.90
CA THR A 230 9.05 -10.66 33.18
C THR A 230 8.26 -10.56 34.47
#